data_AF-A0A372E0V6-F1
#
_entry.id   AF-A0A372E0V6-F1
#
_cell.length_a   1.000
_cell.length_b   1.000
_cell.length_c   1.000
_cell.angle_alpha   90.00
_cell.angle_beta   90.00
_cell.angle_gamma   90.00
#
_symmetry.space_group_name_H-M   'P 1'
#
loop_
_entity.id
_entity.type
_entity.pdbx_description
1 polymer ?
#
loop_
_entity_poly.entity_id
_entity_poly.type
_entity_poly.pdbx_seq_one_letter_code
_entity_poly.pdbx_strand_id
1 'polypeptide(L)'
;MFGYGHTEKEARNSFDETLEEFIRYTGNKQTLQNELVRLGWKAAGRASKRTYKAPEFSRLLRQNDQLQDIVNHKDFRKYDRKVELPVLA
;
A
#
# COMPACT_ATOMS: atom_id res chain seq x y z
N MET A 1 -4.90 -5.50 -1.91
CA MET A 1 -5.81 -4.57 -2.61
C MET A 1 -5.43 -4.61 -4.07
N PHE A 2 -6.41 -4.72 -4.96
CA PHE A 2 -6.24 -4.78 -6.42
C PHE A 2 -7.35 -3.95 -7.05
N GLY A 3 -7.10 -3.37 -8.24
CA GLY A 3 -8.11 -2.72 -9.06
C GLY A 3 -8.22 -3.41 -10.42
N TYR A 4 -9.32 -3.19 -11.13
CA TYR A 4 -9.61 -3.85 -12.40
C TYR A 4 -10.34 -2.91 -13.36
N GLY A 5 -10.20 -3.18 -14.66
CA GLY A 5 -10.84 -2.38 -15.70
C GLY A 5 -10.42 -2.85 -17.09
N HIS A 6 -11.17 -2.43 -18.11
CA HIS A 6 -10.84 -2.73 -19.51
C HIS A 6 -9.78 -1.77 -20.06
N THR A 7 -9.57 -0.64 -19.38
CA THR A 7 -8.50 0.32 -19.66
C THR A 7 -7.62 0.54 -18.43
N GLU A 8 -6.39 1.00 -18.65
CA GLU A 8 -5.48 1.40 -17.56
C GLU A 8 -6.12 2.45 -16.63
N LYS A 9 -6.88 3.38 -17.21
CA LYS A 9 -7.59 4.43 -16.48
C LYS A 9 -8.68 3.85 -15.56
N GLU A 10 -9.48 2.93 -16.06
CA GLU A 10 -10.51 2.26 -15.26
C GLU A 10 -9.91 1.43 -14.13
N ALA A 11 -8.88 0.63 -14.43
CA ALA A 11 -8.19 -0.16 -13.42
C ALA A 11 -7.58 0.70 -12.32
N ARG A 12 -7.02 1.86 -12.68
CA ARG A 12 -6.50 2.84 -11.74
C ARG A 12 -7.59 3.47 -10.88
N ASN A 13 -8.70 3.89 -11.47
CA ASN A 13 -9.82 4.48 -10.73
C ASN A 13 -10.42 3.46 -9.74
N SER A 14 -10.62 2.22 -10.19
CA SER A 14 -11.07 1.12 -9.32
C SER A 14 -10.11 0.89 -8.16
N PHE A 15 -8.79 0.91 -8.40
CA PHE A 15 -7.81 0.81 -7.33
C PHE A 15 -7.89 1.99 -6.36
N ASP A 16 -7.97 3.23 -6.86
CA ASP A 16 -8.05 4.44 -6.04
C ASP A 16 -9.30 4.41 -5.12
N GLU A 17 -10.45 3.96 -5.62
CA GLU A 17 -11.67 3.77 -4.80
C GLU A 17 -11.45 2.73 -3.68
N THR A 18 -10.86 1.58 -4.01
CA THR A 18 -10.58 0.54 -2.99
C THR A 18 -9.58 1.00 -1.94
N LEU A 19 -8.59 1.81 -2.34
CA LEU A 19 -7.59 2.39 -1.44
C LEU A 19 -8.23 3.41 -0.50
N GLU A 20 -9.10 4.27 -1.01
CA GLU A 20 -9.83 5.25 -0.19
C GLU A 20 -10.72 4.54 0.83
N GLU A 21 -11.47 3.53 0.41
CA GLU A 21 -12.29 2.71 1.31
C GLU A 21 -11.44 2.05 2.39
N PHE A 22 -10.30 1.48 2.01
CA PHE A 22 -9.38 0.85 2.95
C PHE A 22 -8.87 1.84 4.00
N ILE A 23 -8.42 3.03 3.59
CA ILE A 23 -7.94 4.07 4.52
C ILE A 23 -9.08 4.51 5.44
N ARG A 24 -10.28 4.74 4.89
CA ARG A 24 -11.46 5.15 5.67
C ARG A 24 -11.87 4.08 6.67
N TYR A 25 -11.99 2.83 6.25
CA TYR A 25 -12.37 1.71 7.09
C TYR A 25 -11.36 1.47 8.22
N THR A 26 -10.08 1.37 7.87
CA THR A 26 -9.02 1.12 8.85
C THR A 26 -8.78 2.30 9.78
N GLY A 27 -9.05 3.52 9.30
CA GLY A 27 -9.10 4.72 10.11
C GLY A 27 -10.22 4.68 11.15
N ASN A 28 -11.46 4.43 10.69
CA ASN A 28 -12.64 4.34 11.56
C ASN A 28 -12.53 3.21 12.60
N LYS A 29 -11.89 2.09 12.23
CA LYS A 29 -11.64 0.95 13.13
C LYS A 29 -10.37 1.10 13.98
N GLN A 30 -9.60 2.17 13.80
CA GLN A 30 -8.30 2.39 14.45
C GLN A 30 -7.30 1.25 14.23
N THR A 31 -7.43 0.51 13.12
CA THR A 31 -6.58 -0.64 12.77
C THR A 31 -5.52 -0.33 11.73
N LEU A 32 -5.49 0.90 11.17
CA LEU A 32 -4.55 1.29 10.12
C LEU A 32 -3.08 1.01 10.48
N GLN A 33 -2.68 1.21 11.74
CA GLN A 33 -1.31 0.96 12.18
C GLN A 33 -0.95 -0.53 12.09
N ASN A 34 -1.86 -1.41 12.52
CA ASN A 34 -1.68 -2.86 12.48
C ASN A 34 -1.61 -3.35 11.04
N GLU A 35 -2.44 -2.76 10.17
CA GLU A 35 -2.46 -3.03 8.74
C GLU A 35 -1.17 -2.62 8.04
N LEU A 36 -0.63 -1.42 8.34
CA LEU A 36 0.66 -0.98 7.81
C LEU A 36 1.78 -1.94 8.21
N VAL A 37 1.81 -2.38 9.47
CA VAL A 37 2.79 -3.36 9.95
C VAL A 37 2.61 -4.71 9.23
N ARG A 38 1.37 -5.17 9.04
CA ARG A 38 1.07 -6.40 8.26
C ARG A 38 1.57 -6.29 6.81
N LEU A 39 1.46 -5.11 6.21
CA LEU A 39 1.95 -4.80 4.87
C LEU A 39 3.48 -4.58 4.81
N GLY A 40 4.19 -4.77 5.92
CA GLY A 40 5.65 -4.72 6.00
C GLY A 40 6.23 -3.36 6.36
N TRP A 41 5.40 -2.36 6.67
CA TRP A 41 5.90 -1.08 7.17
C TRP A 41 6.49 -1.24 8.56
N LYS A 42 7.59 -0.55 8.82
CA LYS A 42 8.23 -0.55 10.14
C LYS A 42 7.77 0.68 10.90
N ALA A 43 7.17 0.45 12.06
CA ALA A 43 6.90 1.49 13.04
C ALA A 43 8.12 1.70 13.94
N ALA A 44 8.60 2.94 14.06
CA ALA A 44 9.68 3.33 14.95
C ALA A 44 9.26 4.49 15.86
N GLY A 45 9.92 4.62 17.01
CA GLY A 45 9.66 5.68 17.98
C GLY A 45 8.59 5.36 19.02
N ARG A 46 8.35 6.33 19.92
CA ARG A 46 7.33 6.24 20.99
C ARG A 46 5.93 6.37 20.39
N ALA A 47 4.92 5.85 21.09
CA ALA A 47 3.53 5.88 20.63
C ALA A 47 3.04 7.29 20.22
N SER A 48 3.50 8.34 20.90
CA SER A 48 3.16 9.73 20.62
C SER A 48 3.91 10.39 19.45
N LYS A 49 4.98 9.75 18.94
CA LYS A 49 5.80 10.25 17.81
C LYS A 49 6.18 9.10 16.88
N ARG A 50 5.22 8.22 16.61
CA ARG A 50 5.47 7.01 15.83
C ARG A 50 5.67 7.40 14.37
N THR A 51 6.83 7.02 13.83
CA THR A 51 7.18 7.20 12.42
C THR A 51 7.03 5.86 11.70
N TYR A 52 6.49 5.90 10.49
CA TYR A 52 6.30 4.71 9.67
C TYR A 52 7.26 4.78 8.48
N LYS A 53 8.16 3.80 8.40
CA LYS A 53 9.05 3.64 7.25
C LYS A 53 8.51 2.55 6.33
N ALA A 54 8.31 2.89 5.07
CA ALA A 54 7.91 1.94 4.05
C ALA A 54 8.93 0.80 3.93
N PRO A 55 8.47 -0.44 3.63
CA PRO A 55 9.39 -1.55 3.35
C PRO A 55 10.22 -1.28 2.10
N GLU A 56 11.48 -1.72 2.13
CA GLU A 56 12.34 -1.69 0.95
C GLU A 56 11.73 -2.57 -0.16
N PHE A 57 11.71 -2.06 -1.40
CA PHE A 57 11.12 -2.79 -2.53
C PHE A 57 11.78 -4.16 -2.75
N SER A 58 13.10 -4.25 -2.55
CA SER A 58 13.87 -5.51 -2.60
C SER A 58 13.45 -6.53 -1.55
N ARG A 59 12.92 -6.08 -0.41
CA ARG A 59 12.34 -6.98 0.60
C ARG A 59 10.96 -7.47 0.14
N LEU A 60 10.13 -6.60 -0.43
CA LEU A 60 8.82 -6.98 -0.96
C LEU A 60 8.96 -8.02 -2.08
N LEU A 61 9.92 -7.84 -2.99
CA LEU A 61 10.21 -8.79 -4.06
C LEU A 61 10.56 -10.18 -3.53
N ARG A 62 11.40 -10.26 -2.49
CA ARG A 62 11.80 -11.54 -1.88
C ARG A 62 10.69 -12.26 -1.12
N GLN A 63 9.61 -11.56 -0.76
CA GLN A 63 8.53 -12.09 0.07
C GLN A 63 7.27 -12.40 -0.75
N ASN A 64 7.24 -12.07 -2.04
CA ASN A 64 6.07 -12.20 -2.88
C ASN A 64 6.45 -12.71 -4.27
N ASP A 65 6.31 -14.02 -4.45
CA ASP A 65 6.64 -14.71 -5.71
C ASP A 65 5.86 -14.14 -6.90
N GLN A 66 4.61 -13.72 -6.68
CA GLN A 66 3.80 -13.10 -7.73
C GLN A 66 4.34 -11.72 -8.14
N LEU A 67 4.78 -10.91 -7.17
CA LEU A 67 5.42 -9.62 -7.48
C LEU A 67 6.75 -9.84 -8.20
N GLN A 68 7.52 -10.85 -7.79
CA GLN A 68 8.77 -11.22 -8.45
C GLN A 68 8.53 -11.64 -9.91
N ASP A 69 7.50 -12.44 -10.18
CA ASP A 69 7.12 -12.83 -11.55
C ASP A 69 6.70 -11.63 -12.40
N ILE A 70 5.88 -10.73 -11.86
CA ILE A 70 5.46 -9.50 -12.56
C ILE A 70 6.68 -8.64 -12.92
N VAL A 71 7.61 -8.46 -11.99
CA VAL A 71 8.76 -7.57 -12.21
C VAL A 71 9.81 -8.17 -13.14
N ASN A 72 10.02 -9.49 -13.11
CA ASN A 72 11.07 -10.13 -13.90
C ASN A 72 10.60 -10.67 -15.26
N HIS A 73 9.32 -11.01 -15.41
CA HIS A 73 8.83 -11.75 -16.58
C HIS A 73 7.62 -11.12 -17.28
N LYS A 74 7.08 -10.00 -16.79
CA LYS A 74 5.94 -9.31 -17.41
C LYS A 74 6.26 -7.87 -17.71
N ASP A 75 5.60 -7.33 -18.73
CA ASP A 75 5.58 -5.90 -18.97
C ASP A 75 4.72 -5.24 -17.89
N PHE A 76 5.34 -4.38 -17.08
CA PHE A 76 4.66 -3.66 -16.01
C PHE A 76 5.01 -2.18 -16.03
N ARG A 77 4.10 -1.35 -15.51
CA ARG A 77 4.34 0.06 -15.22
C ARG A 77 4.24 0.28 -13.73
N LYS A 78 5.15 1.10 -13.20
CA LYS A 78 5.16 1.51 -11.80
C LYS A 78 4.84 3.00 -11.71
N TYR A 79 3.98 3.36 -10.76
CA TYR A 79 3.66 4.74 -10.44
C TYR A 79 3.90 4.97 -8.95
N ASP A 80 4.59 6.05 -8.61
CA ASP A 80 4.79 6.49 -7.24
C ASP A 80 3.93 7.73 -7.00
N ARG A 81 3.09 7.69 -5.96
CA ARG A 81 2.21 8.80 -5.57
C ARG A 81 2.31 9.02 -4.07
N LYS A 82 2.40 10.27 -3.65
CA LYS A 82 2.24 10.63 -2.24
C LYS A 82 0.76 10.56 -1.89
N VAL A 83 0.43 9.76 -0.88
CA VAL A 83 -0.92 9.63 -0.32
C VAL A 83 -0.88 10.20 1.09
N GLU A 84 -1.78 11.13 1.39
CA GLU A 84 -1.91 11.68 2.73
C GLU A 84 -2.87 10.82 3.55
N LEU A 85 -2.47 10.47 4.76
CA LEU A 85 -3.24 9.61 5.66
C LEU A 85 -3.81 10.50 6.78
N PRO A 86 -5.05 11.01 6.65
CA PRO A 86 -5.61 11.97 7.60
C PRO A 86 -5.76 11.41 9.02
N VAL A 87 -5.85 10.09 9.16
CA VAL A 87 -5.93 9.39 10.45
C VAL A 87 -4.60 9.25 11.19
N LEU A 88 -3.47 9.61 10.56
CA LEU A 88 -2.15 9.64 11.19
C LEU A 88 -1.58 11.08 11.30
N ALA A 89 -2.38 12.09 10.93
CA ALA A 89 -2.03 13.50 11.01
C ALA A 89 -2.20 14.06 12.43
#